data_AF-A0AA35UC68-F1
#
_entry.id   AF-A0AA35UC68-F1
#
_cell.length_a   1.000
_cell.length_b   1.000
_cell.length_c   1.000
_cell.angle_alpha   90.00
_cell.angle_beta   90.00
_cell.angle_gamma   90.00
#
_symmetry.space_group_name_H-M   'P 1'
#
loop_
_entity.id
_entity.type
_entity.pdbx_description
1 polymer ?
#
loop_
_entity_poly.entity_id
_entity_poly.type
_entity_poly.pdbx_seq_one_letter_code
_entity_poly.pdbx_strand_id
1 'polypeptide(L)'
;MDVQNFTDFFFSAAALPLLALLATMLVAFAAVVILWQQSRRLREVLEDIYKRHQQLVKSIKDIRSVSMPNENDVNINALAAMLAEQGKAIASVQAELVRLADGVNQQEQISRAIEMARQGSKRADLVDATGISAEQADAIVKFHGKNSG
;
A
#
# COMPACT_ATOMS: atom_id res chain seq x y z
N MET A 1 -3.58 35.80 65.11
CA MET A 1 -4.80 35.06 64.74
C MET A 1 -4.71 33.72 65.44
N ASP A 2 -5.65 33.43 66.35
CA ASP A 2 -5.70 32.16 67.07
C ASP A 2 -6.01 31.00 66.11
N VAL A 3 -5.27 29.90 66.27
CA VAL A 3 -5.39 28.69 65.43
C VAL A 3 -6.80 28.10 65.52
N GLN A 4 -7.50 28.30 66.64
CA GLN A 4 -8.88 27.85 66.86
C GLN A 4 -9.89 28.60 65.97
N ASN A 5 -9.78 29.92 65.85
CA ASN A 5 -10.65 30.72 64.99
C ASN A 5 -10.44 30.39 63.51
N PHE A 6 -9.23 29.96 63.14
CA PHE A 6 -8.93 29.48 61.80
C PHE A 6 -9.62 28.14 61.53
N THR A 7 -9.47 27.15 62.41
CA THR A 7 -10.09 25.83 62.20
C THR A 7 -11.62 25.88 62.16
N ASP A 8 -12.25 26.69 63.02
CA ASP A 8 -13.71 26.82 63.06
C ASP A 8 -14.27 27.45 61.79
N PHE A 9 -13.51 28.35 61.15
CA PHE A 9 -13.84 28.89 59.85
C PHE A 9 -13.83 27.81 58.75
N PHE A 10 -12.82 26.94 58.70
CA PHE A 10 -12.71 25.86 57.69
C PHE A 10 -13.82 24.79 57.79
N PHE A 11 -14.35 24.55 58.99
CA PHE A 11 -15.49 23.63 59.19
C PHE A 11 -16.85 24.31 59.06
N SER A 12 -16.90 25.63 58.86
CA SER A 12 -18.14 26.35 58.65
C SER A 12 -18.71 26.13 57.24
N ALA A 13 -20.03 26.21 57.10
CA ALA A 13 -20.72 26.10 55.80
C ALA A 13 -20.26 27.15 54.78
N ALA A 14 -19.72 28.29 55.24
CA ALA A 14 -19.19 29.36 54.39
C ALA A 14 -17.81 29.07 53.80
N ALA A 15 -17.05 28.11 54.35
CA ALA A 15 -15.72 27.74 53.83
C ALA A 15 -15.76 26.74 52.68
N LEU A 16 -16.85 25.98 52.53
CA LEU A 16 -17.04 25.03 51.42
C LEU A 16 -16.83 25.65 50.02
N PRO A 17 -17.46 26.79 49.65
CA PRO A 17 -17.24 27.41 48.34
C PRO A 17 -15.81 27.95 48.17
N LEU A 18 -15.19 28.46 49.23
CA LEU A 18 -13.81 28.96 49.18
C LEU A 18 -12.79 27.83 48.97
N LEU A 19 -12.99 26.70 49.65
CA LEU A 19 -12.18 25.49 49.46
C LEU A 19 -12.35 24.92 48.05
N ALA A 20 -13.57 24.88 47.52
CA ALA A 20 -13.83 24.45 46.15
C ALA A 20 -13.13 25.36 45.14
N LEU A 21 -13.20 26.69 45.33
CA LEU A 21 -12.52 27.65 44.46
C LEU A 21 -11.00 27.46 44.51
N LEU A 22 -10.43 27.31 45.71
CA LEU A 22 -8.99 27.05 45.89
C LEU A 22 -8.55 25.74 45.22
N ALA A 23 -9.35 24.68 45.34
CA ALA A 23 -9.11 23.41 44.67
C ALA A 23 -9.14 23.55 43.14
N THR A 24 -10.14 24.25 42.59
CA THR A 24 -10.20 24.49 41.13
C THR A 24 -9.04 25.33 40.63
N MET A 25 -8.59 26.33 41.41
CA MET A 25 -7.43 27.14 41.08
C MET A 25 -6.15 26.29 41.06
N LEU A 26 -5.97 25.37 42.01
CA LEU A 26 -4.82 24.46 42.02
C LEU A 26 -4.81 23.52 40.81
N VAL A 27 -5.98 22.98 40.45
CA VAL A 27 -6.11 22.13 39.25
C VAL A 27 -5.81 22.91 37.98
N ALA A 28 -6.32 24.13 37.85
CA ALA A 28 -6.05 25.00 36.70
C ALA A 28 -4.57 25.37 36.62
N PHE A 29 -3.93 25.70 37.75
CA PHE A 29 -2.51 25.98 37.81
C PHE A 29 -1.67 24.77 37.40
N ALA A 30 -1.99 23.57 37.90
CA ALA A 30 -1.33 22.34 37.49
C ALA A 30 -1.47 22.08 35.99
N ALA A 31 -2.66 22.29 35.42
CA ALA A 31 -2.90 22.14 33.98
C ALA A 31 -2.03 23.11 33.15
N VAL A 32 -1.93 24.38 33.58
CA VAL A 32 -1.07 25.38 32.91
C VAL A 32 0.40 24.98 32.98
N VAL A 33 0.88 24.48 34.12
CA VAL A 33 2.27 24.02 34.27
C VAL A 33 2.56 22.82 33.37
N ILE A 34 1.65 21.85 33.28
CA ILE A 34 1.78 20.68 32.41
C ILE A 34 1.82 21.10 30.93
N LEU A 35 0.90 21.97 30.49
CA LEU A 35 0.86 22.49 29.12
C LEU A 35 2.12 23.30 28.78
N TRP A 36 2.64 24.07 29.74
CA TRP A 36 3.88 24.82 29.57
C TRP A 36 5.10 23.89 29.43
N GLN A 37 5.14 22.81 30.22
CA GLN A 37 6.19 21.80 30.12
C GLN A 37 6.13 21.01 28.81
N GLN A 38 4.93 20.65 28.35
CA GLN A 38 4.73 20.03 27.03
C GLN A 38 5.16 20.96 25.90
N SER A 39 4.83 22.24 25.99
CA SER A 39 5.24 23.25 25.00
C SER A 39 6.77 23.42 24.93
N ARG A 40 7.49 23.24 26.04
CA ARG A 40 8.97 23.20 26.03
C ARG A 40 9.50 21.95 25.32
N ARG A 41 8.93 20.77 25.57
CA ARG A 41 9.33 19.53 24.88
C ARG A 41 9.07 19.58 23.38
N LEU A 42 7.96 20.20 22.95
CA LEU A 42 7.67 20.40 21.53
C LEU A 42 8.70 21.31 20.85
N ARG A 43 9.21 22.34 21.54
CA ARG A 43 10.25 23.23 20.98
C ARG A 43 11.57 22.49 20.77
N GLU A 44 11.96 21.60 21.67
CA GLU A 44 13.15 20.77 21.52
C GLU A 44 13.04 19.79 20.33
N VAL A 45 11.86 19.18 20.15
CA VAL A 45 11.59 18.31 18.99
C VAL A 45 11.54 19.11 17.67
N LEU A 46 10.96 20.32 17.68
CA LEU A 46 10.98 21.20 16.50
C LEU A 46 12.40 21.62 16.11
N GLU A 47 13.26 21.88 17.09
CA GLU A 47 14.65 22.25 16.84
C GLU A 47 15.48 21.06 16.31
N ASP A 48 15.23 19.84 16.80
CA ASP A 48 15.88 18.63 16.26
C ASP A 48 15.39 18.32 14.84
N ILE A 49 14.10 18.49 14.56
CA ILE A 49 13.53 18.34 13.22
C ILE A 49 14.12 19.37 12.25
N TYR A 50 14.23 20.64 12.66
CA TYR A 50 14.83 21.69 11.82
C TYR A 50 16.32 21.43 11.52
N LYS A 51 17.08 20.97 12.53
CA LYS A 51 18.49 20.59 12.35
C LYS A 51 18.66 19.39 11.42
N ARG A 52 17.78 18.37 11.51
CA ARG A 52 17.76 17.23 10.57
C ARG A 52 17.44 17.66 9.15
N HIS A 53 16.50 18.60 8.95
CA HIS A 53 16.20 19.13 7.61
C HIS A 53 17.39 19.91 7.03
N GLN A 54 18.09 20.73 7.83
CA GLN A 54 19.29 21.43 7.35
C GLN A 54 20.44 20.48 7.04
N GLN A 55 20.62 19.41 7.83
CA GLN A 55 21.62 18.38 7.56
C GLN A 55 21.29 17.61 6.28
N LEU A 56 20.03 17.24 6.04
CA LEU A 56 19.61 16.60 4.79
C LEU A 56 19.86 17.50 3.58
N VAL A 57 19.53 18.79 3.66
CA VAL A 57 19.82 19.75 2.58
C VAL A 57 21.32 19.91 2.35
N LYS A 58 22.13 19.92 3.43
CA LYS A 58 23.58 20.00 3.34
C LYS A 58 24.18 18.73 2.73
N SER A 59 23.73 17.54 3.12
CA SER A 59 24.15 16.27 2.53
C SER A 59 23.74 16.14 1.06
N ILE A 60 22.55 16.61 0.66
CA ILE A 60 22.14 16.66 -0.74
C ILE A 60 23.01 17.63 -1.52
N LYS A 61 23.34 18.79 -0.94
CA LYS A 61 24.23 19.78 -1.56
C LYS A 61 25.66 19.25 -1.69
N ASP A 62 26.16 18.53 -0.68
CA ASP A 62 27.49 17.91 -0.68
C ASP A 62 27.57 16.77 -1.71
N ILE A 63 26.52 15.93 -1.85
CA ILE A 63 26.40 14.92 -2.92
C ILE A 63 26.39 15.59 -4.29
N ARG A 64 25.67 16.72 -4.44
CA ARG A 64 25.62 17.48 -5.69
C ARG A 64 26.94 18.21 -5.97
N SER A 65 27.71 18.65 -4.98
CA SER A 65 29.01 19.29 -5.20
C SER A 65 30.16 18.30 -5.39
N VAL A 66 30.05 17.08 -4.87
CA VAL A 66 30.92 15.94 -5.27
C VAL A 66 30.60 15.52 -6.70
N SER A 67 29.39 15.80 -7.19
CA SER A 67 29.00 15.66 -8.60
C SER A 67 29.28 16.95 -9.40
N MET A 68 30.55 17.26 -9.63
CA MET A 68 30.95 17.97 -10.85
C MET A 68 31.49 16.95 -11.88
N PRO A 69 31.35 17.24 -13.19
CA PRO A 69 30.95 16.27 -14.20
C PRO A 69 32.16 15.63 -14.90
N ASN A 70 32.23 14.29 -14.90
CA ASN A 70 32.84 13.54 -16.01
C ASN A 70 32.66 12.01 -15.92
N GLU A 71 32.40 11.43 -14.73
CA GLU A 71 32.32 9.96 -14.57
C GLU A 71 30.90 9.41 -14.37
N ASN A 72 29.94 10.24 -13.97
CA ASN A 72 28.58 9.77 -13.64
C ASN A 72 27.66 9.59 -14.87
N ASP A 73 27.95 10.25 -16.00
CA ASP A 73 27.13 10.11 -17.21
C ASP A 73 27.31 8.73 -17.86
N VAL A 74 28.51 8.14 -17.78
CA VAL A 74 28.76 6.77 -18.26
C VAL A 74 28.01 5.76 -17.40
N ASN A 75 28.00 5.96 -16.08
CA ASN A 75 27.39 5.03 -15.14
C ASN A 75 25.85 5.10 -15.17
N ILE A 76 25.27 6.29 -15.34
CA ILE A 76 23.82 6.45 -15.50
C ILE A 76 23.34 5.92 -16.86
N ASN A 77 24.09 6.14 -17.94
CA ASN A 77 23.75 5.57 -19.25
C ASN A 77 23.91 4.04 -19.28
N ALA A 78 24.94 3.49 -18.61
CA ALA A 78 25.09 2.04 -18.45
C ALA A 78 23.93 1.44 -17.63
N LEU A 79 23.53 2.10 -16.54
CA LEU A 79 22.39 1.68 -15.74
C LEU A 79 21.08 1.75 -16.54
N ALA A 80 20.87 2.82 -17.32
CA ALA A 80 19.71 2.96 -18.21
C ALA A 80 19.67 1.88 -19.30
N ALA A 81 20.83 1.53 -19.88
CA ALA A 81 20.94 0.45 -20.85
C ALA A 81 20.62 -0.92 -20.23
N MET A 82 21.11 -1.19 -19.02
CA MET A 82 20.78 -2.42 -18.28
C MET A 82 19.29 -2.49 -17.94
N LEU A 83 18.67 -1.38 -17.53
CA LEU A 83 17.23 -1.31 -17.26
C LEU A 83 16.39 -1.51 -18.53
N ALA A 84 16.82 -0.93 -19.65
CA ALA A 84 16.15 -1.13 -20.94
C ALA A 84 16.23 -2.58 -21.41
N GLU A 85 17.37 -3.24 -21.20
CA GLU A 85 17.54 -4.65 -21.54
C GLU A 85 16.71 -5.57 -20.63
N GLN A 86 16.65 -5.28 -19.32
CA GLN A 86 15.75 -5.97 -18.41
C GLN A 86 14.28 -5.74 -18.78
N GLY A 87 13.90 -4.53 -19.18
CA GLY A 87 12.56 -4.21 -19.67
C GLY A 87 12.18 -5.03 -20.90
N LYS A 88 13.11 -5.23 -21.85
CA LYS A 88 12.89 -6.11 -23.01
C LYS A 88 12.75 -7.58 -22.62
N ALA A 89 13.57 -8.07 -21.70
CA ALA A 89 13.48 -9.44 -21.20
C ALA A 89 12.14 -9.70 -20.47
N ILE A 90 11.66 -8.74 -19.70
CA ILE A 90 10.35 -8.82 -19.04
C ILE A 90 9.23 -8.81 -20.08
N ALA A 91 9.32 -7.94 -21.09
CA ALA A 91 8.33 -7.88 -22.17
C ALA A 91 8.28 -9.18 -22.99
N SER A 92 9.43 -9.82 -23.26
CA SER A 92 9.47 -11.11 -23.97
C SER A 92 8.86 -12.23 -23.12
N VAL A 93 9.17 -12.27 -21.82
CA VAL A 93 8.57 -13.25 -20.90
C VAL A 93 7.06 -13.04 -20.80
N GLN A 94 6.58 -11.80 -20.74
CA GLN A 94 5.15 -11.50 -20.74
C GLN A 94 4.48 -12.00 -22.03
N ALA A 95 5.09 -11.78 -23.20
CA ALA A 95 4.57 -12.27 -24.47
C ALA A 95 4.52 -13.81 -24.53
N GLU A 96 5.55 -14.49 -24.01
CA GLU A 96 5.56 -15.95 -23.92
C GLU A 96 4.50 -16.48 -22.96
N LEU A 97 4.27 -15.82 -21.82
CA LEU A 97 3.21 -16.17 -20.88
C LEU A 97 1.82 -16.00 -21.48
N VAL A 98 1.58 -14.92 -22.22
CA VAL A 98 0.31 -14.71 -22.95
C VAL A 98 0.11 -15.82 -23.99
N ARG A 99 1.15 -16.13 -24.78
CA ARG A 99 1.06 -17.21 -25.77
C ARG A 99 0.84 -18.58 -25.13
N LEU A 100 1.45 -18.83 -23.97
CA LEU A 100 1.25 -20.05 -23.22
C LEU A 100 -0.18 -20.14 -22.68
N ALA A 101 -0.70 -19.04 -22.11
CA ALA A 101 -2.07 -18.96 -21.63
C ALA A 101 -3.08 -19.18 -22.76
N ASP A 102 -2.87 -18.58 -23.93
CA ASP A 102 -3.71 -18.79 -25.11
C ASP A 102 -3.64 -20.25 -25.60
N GLY A 103 -2.45 -20.85 -25.61
CA GLY A 103 -2.27 -22.25 -25.99
C GLY A 103 -2.96 -23.22 -25.02
N VAL A 104 -2.87 -22.96 -23.72
CA VAL A 104 -3.57 -23.76 -22.69
C VAL A 104 -5.08 -23.61 -22.81
N ASN A 105 -5.59 -22.39 -23.00
CA ASN A 105 -7.02 -22.12 -23.18
C ASN A 105 -7.57 -22.82 -24.43
N GLN A 106 -6.88 -22.75 -25.56
CA GLN A 106 -7.29 -23.47 -26.78
C GLN A 106 -7.31 -24.99 -26.57
N GLN A 107 -6.30 -25.55 -25.89
CA GLN A 107 -6.24 -26.98 -25.63
C GLN A 107 -7.36 -27.44 -24.70
N GLU A 108 -7.72 -26.63 -23.69
CA GLU A 108 -8.84 -26.90 -22.78
C GLU A 108 -10.18 -26.85 -23.52
N GLN A 109 -10.40 -25.82 -24.36
CA GLN A 109 -11.60 -25.68 -25.19
C GLN A 109 -11.79 -26.87 -26.15
N ILE A 110 -10.72 -27.33 -26.80
CA ILE A 110 -10.76 -28.50 -27.70
C ILE A 110 -11.00 -29.78 -26.90
N SER A 111 -10.31 -29.99 -25.78
CA SER A 111 -10.47 -31.19 -24.95
C SER A 111 -11.90 -31.30 -24.40
N ARG A 112 -12.47 -30.18 -23.94
CA ARG A 112 -13.85 -30.10 -23.47
C ARG A 112 -14.85 -30.34 -24.60
N ALA A 113 -14.59 -29.84 -25.80
CA ALA A 113 -15.43 -30.08 -26.97
C ALA A 113 -15.45 -31.56 -27.38
N ILE A 114 -14.30 -32.23 -27.34
CA ILE A 114 -14.19 -33.67 -27.62
C ILE A 114 -15.01 -34.48 -26.60
N GLU A 115 -14.88 -34.16 -25.32
CA GLU A 115 -15.64 -34.85 -24.27
C GLU A 115 -17.16 -34.67 -24.44
N MET A 116 -17.62 -33.45 -24.74
CA MET A 116 -19.03 -33.18 -25.01
C MET A 116 -19.54 -33.89 -26.28
N ALA A 117 -18.73 -33.99 -27.33
CA ALA A 117 -19.08 -34.75 -28.53
C ALA A 117 -19.21 -36.25 -28.23
N ARG A 118 -18.30 -36.82 -27.43
CA ARG A 118 -18.38 -38.23 -26.97
C ARG A 118 -19.66 -38.50 -26.18
N GLN A 119 -20.13 -37.52 -25.42
CA GLN A 119 -21.39 -37.59 -24.67
C GLN A 119 -22.64 -37.44 -25.58
N GLY A 120 -22.45 -37.04 -26.85
CA GLY A 120 -23.51 -36.93 -27.86
C GLY A 120 -24.02 -35.51 -28.11
N SER A 121 -23.30 -34.48 -27.66
CA SER A 121 -23.65 -33.08 -27.89
C SER A 121 -23.54 -32.70 -29.37
N LYS A 122 -24.42 -31.81 -29.85
CA LYS A 122 -24.46 -31.41 -31.26
C LYS A 122 -23.49 -30.25 -31.53
N ARG A 123 -23.19 -30.00 -32.81
CA ARG A 123 -22.29 -28.93 -33.27
C ARG A 123 -22.61 -27.57 -32.62
N ALA A 124 -23.88 -27.18 -32.58
CA ALA A 124 -24.30 -25.90 -31.99
C ALA A 124 -23.94 -25.82 -30.49
N ASP A 125 -24.24 -26.89 -29.74
CA ASP A 125 -23.95 -26.98 -28.31
C ASP A 125 -22.44 -26.92 -28.02
N LEU A 126 -21.61 -27.46 -28.92
CA LEU A 126 -20.15 -27.37 -28.82
C LEU A 126 -19.64 -25.94 -28.99
N VAL A 127 -20.08 -25.25 -30.04
CA VAL A 127 -19.69 -23.86 -30.32
C VAL A 127 -20.09 -22.96 -29.16
N ASP A 128 -21.31 -23.12 -28.65
CA ASP A 128 -21.85 -22.29 -27.57
C ASP A 128 -21.14 -22.53 -26.24
N ALA A 129 -20.77 -23.77 -25.93
CA ALA A 129 -20.19 -24.12 -24.62
C ALA A 129 -18.65 -24.06 -24.56
N THR A 130 -17.94 -24.14 -25.69
CA THR A 130 -16.46 -24.07 -25.70
C THR A 130 -15.89 -22.90 -26.49
N GLY A 131 -16.72 -22.18 -27.26
CA GLY A 131 -16.28 -21.02 -28.04
C GLY A 131 -15.42 -21.35 -29.26
N ILE A 132 -15.31 -22.63 -29.63
CA ILE A 132 -14.56 -23.08 -30.81
C ILE A 132 -15.31 -22.74 -32.11
N SER A 133 -14.60 -22.73 -33.24
CA SER A 133 -15.23 -22.43 -34.52
C SER A 133 -16.27 -23.49 -34.91
N ALA A 134 -17.26 -23.09 -35.70
CA ALA A 134 -18.30 -24.01 -36.14
C ALA A 134 -17.71 -25.17 -36.97
N GLU A 135 -16.69 -24.91 -37.78
CA GLU A 135 -15.97 -25.90 -38.57
C GLU A 135 -15.22 -26.90 -37.68
N GLN A 136 -14.59 -26.42 -36.61
CA GLN A 136 -13.91 -27.27 -35.64
C GLN A 136 -14.90 -28.16 -34.88
N ALA A 137 -16.03 -27.60 -34.45
CA ALA A 137 -17.10 -28.35 -33.79
C ALA A 137 -17.67 -29.45 -34.72
N ASP A 138 -17.83 -29.17 -36.01
CA ASP A 138 -18.29 -30.15 -37.00
C ASP A 138 -17.34 -31.35 -37.13
N ALA A 139 -16.04 -31.07 -37.24
CA ALA A 139 -15.03 -32.10 -37.33
C ALA A 139 -14.99 -32.95 -36.05
N ILE A 140 -15.06 -32.31 -34.88
CA ILE A 140 -15.04 -33.01 -33.59
C ILE A 140 -16.27 -33.92 -33.46
N VAL A 141 -17.47 -33.46 -33.80
CA VAL A 141 -18.68 -34.30 -33.78
C VAL A 141 -18.58 -35.46 -34.77
N LYS A 142 -18.03 -35.21 -35.97
CA LYS A 142 -17.87 -36.23 -37.01
C LYS A 142 -16.91 -37.37 -36.62
N PHE A 143 -15.80 -37.05 -35.95
CA PHE A 143 -14.76 -38.02 -35.62
C PHE A 143 -14.78 -38.56 -34.19
N HIS A 144 -15.38 -37.81 -33.25
CA HIS A 144 -15.41 -38.15 -31.83
C HIS A 144 -16.83 -38.20 -31.24
N GLY A 145 -17.86 -38.01 -32.07
CA GLY A 145 -19.25 -38.06 -31.65
C GLY A 145 -19.69 -39.46 -31.21
N LYS A 146 -20.68 -39.54 -30.32
CA LYS A 146 -21.21 -40.83 -29.83
C LYS A 146 -21.68 -41.80 -30.94
N ASN A 147 -21.98 -41.29 -32.13
CA ASN A 147 -22.48 -42.04 -33.27
C ASN A 147 -21.43 -42.21 -34.40
N SER A 148 -20.14 -41.98 -34.14
CA SER A 148 -19.06 -42.15 -35.14
C SER A 148 -18.53 -43.59 -35.24
N GLY A 149 -19.38 -44.58 -34.96
CA GLY A 149 -19.13 -46.02 -35.13
C GLY A 149 -20.44 -46.73 -35.48
#